data_AF-A0A956LJX8-F1
#
_entry.id   AF-A0A956LJX8-F1
#
_cell.length_a   1.000
_cell.length_b   1.000
_cell.length_c   1.000
_cell.angle_alpha   90.00
_cell.angle_beta   90.00
_cell.angle_gamma   90.00
#
_symmetry.space_group_name_H-M   'P 1'
#
loop_
_entity.id
_entity.type
_entity.pdbx_description
1 polymer ?
#
loop_
_entity_poly.entity_id
_entity_poly.type
_entity_poly.pdbx_seq_one_letter_code
_entity_poly.pdbx_strand_id
1 'polypeptide(L)'
;MHGSTRTALLRVVVAAGGLAALSSCGDNDGGTASDASASSVGTELTVAQTSAPTTSASSGGATAGTTAGGQTGGATTDGVATSDGTGGIKFDVGDDADLGDTGRPVDMCKVHDDMDAVGDCEEEAPPDSFEPEVEWSFTDPIEPYSYVTPLVANLTDDDDNGEIDLCDTPDVIAVFGVNPSYPGAPGHVYVLDGATGSLHYSTADAVDGTFTPAIGDIDNDGMSEIVTATPSGSMIAFEHDGTKKWEKPATWQIGQLYNQDLRYSCAASLADLDADGDVEIIAANHVFDHNG
;
A
#
# COMPACT_ATOMS: atom_id res chain seq x y z
N MET A 1 -22.39 -25.96 26.59
CA MET A 1 -22.29 -26.03 25.12
C MET A 1 -22.37 -24.59 24.62
N HIS A 2 -21.23 -23.93 24.46
CA HIS A 2 -21.13 -22.65 23.76
C HIS A 2 -19.99 -22.87 22.76
N GLY A 3 -20.36 -22.88 21.48
CA GLY A 3 -19.42 -23.04 20.38
C GLY A 3 -18.60 -21.76 20.27
N SER A 4 -17.28 -21.92 20.33
CA SER A 4 -16.33 -20.87 19.99
C SER A 4 -16.35 -20.72 18.48
N THR A 5 -16.97 -19.66 17.97
CA THR A 5 -16.77 -19.20 16.59
C THR A 5 -15.31 -18.75 16.49
N ARG A 6 -14.52 -19.46 15.70
CA ARG A 6 -13.14 -19.06 15.36
C ARG A 6 -13.24 -18.20 14.10
N THR A 7 -12.90 -16.93 14.22
CA THR A 7 -12.65 -16.05 13.07
C THR A 7 -11.34 -16.50 12.43
N ALA A 8 -11.39 -17.00 11.20
CA ALA A 8 -10.21 -17.35 10.43
C ALA A 8 -9.60 -16.07 9.85
N LEU A 9 -8.32 -15.83 10.14
CA LEU A 9 -7.52 -14.82 9.46
C LEU A 9 -6.82 -15.51 8.28
N LEU A 10 -7.17 -15.10 7.06
CA LEU A 10 -6.51 -15.51 5.82
C LEU A 10 -5.01 -15.19 5.91
N ARG A 11 -4.16 -16.21 5.77
CA ARG A 11 -2.70 -16.05 5.72
C ARG A 11 -2.13 -16.87 4.56
N VAL A 12 -1.82 -16.18 3.48
CA VAL A 12 -1.14 -16.74 2.31
C VAL A 12 0.34 -16.99 2.65
N VAL A 13 0.78 -18.24 2.55
CA VAL A 13 2.21 -18.58 2.62
C VAL A 13 2.77 -18.66 1.21
N VAL A 14 3.38 -17.57 0.74
CA VAL A 14 4.22 -17.59 -0.47
C VAL A 14 5.66 -17.89 -0.05
N ALA A 15 6.17 -19.07 -0.42
CA ALA A 15 7.52 -19.50 -0.09
C ALA A 15 8.56 -18.80 -0.97
N ALA A 16 9.04 -17.63 -0.56
CA ALA A 16 10.28 -17.05 -1.08
C ALA A 16 11.47 -17.51 -0.22
N GLY A 17 12.44 -18.19 -0.84
CA GLY A 17 13.70 -18.58 -0.19
C GLY A 17 14.56 -17.36 0.15
N GLY A 18 14.36 -16.78 1.33
CA GLY A 18 15.16 -15.68 1.86
C GLY A 18 14.98 -15.57 3.37
N LEU A 19 16.08 -15.40 4.10
CA LEU A 19 16.10 -15.30 5.56
C LEU A 19 15.35 -14.02 6.00
N ALA A 20 14.08 -14.17 6.37
CA ALA A 20 13.29 -13.09 6.97
C ALA A 20 13.74 -12.89 8.43
N ALA A 21 14.44 -11.79 8.69
CA ALA A 21 14.61 -11.29 10.05
C ALA A 21 13.33 -10.55 10.44
N LEU A 22 12.49 -11.20 11.25
CA LEU A 22 11.41 -10.53 11.97
C LEU A 22 12.05 -9.55 12.97
N SER A 23 11.88 -8.26 12.75
CA SER A 23 12.16 -7.26 13.78
C SER A 23 10.90 -7.12 14.64
N SER A 24 10.93 -7.70 15.84
CA SER A 24 9.96 -7.39 16.88
C SER A 24 10.30 -6.05 17.53
N CYS A 25 9.30 -5.24 17.86
CA CYS A 25 9.47 -4.18 18.85
C CYS A 25 9.76 -4.84 20.21
N GLY A 26 11.04 -4.88 20.58
CA GLY A 26 11.48 -5.25 21.92
C GLY A 26 11.86 -3.98 22.67
N ASP A 27 11.07 -3.64 23.68
CA ASP A 27 11.35 -2.54 24.59
C ASP A 27 12.67 -2.74 25.36
N ASN A 28 13.33 -1.62 25.60
CA ASN A 28 14.62 -1.50 26.27
C ASN A 28 14.53 -1.92 27.74
N ASP A 29 15.00 -3.12 28.08
CA ASP A 29 15.43 -3.42 29.44
C ASP A 29 16.93 -3.74 29.46
N GLY A 30 17.65 -2.87 30.17
CA GLY A 30 19.10 -2.87 30.28
C GLY A 30 19.65 -4.20 30.79
N GLY A 31 20.23 -4.97 29.87
CA GLY A 31 21.05 -6.14 30.15
C GLY A 31 22.25 -6.16 29.22
N THR A 32 23.44 -5.89 29.76
CA THR A 32 24.71 -5.99 29.02
C THR A 32 24.97 -7.45 28.63
N ALA A 33 24.88 -7.77 27.35
CA ALA A 33 25.39 -9.01 26.78
C ALA A 33 26.62 -8.69 25.91
N SER A 34 27.71 -9.39 26.24
CA SER A 34 29.08 -9.22 25.80
C SER A 34 29.33 -9.38 24.30
N ASP A 35 30.26 -8.56 23.80
CA ASP A 35 30.88 -8.60 22.47
C ASP A 35 31.20 -10.02 21.98
N ALA A 36 30.55 -10.41 20.87
CA ALA A 36 31.05 -11.45 19.97
C ALA A 36 31.57 -10.75 18.71
N SER A 37 32.89 -10.54 18.66
CA SER A 37 33.62 -10.00 17.53
C SER A 37 33.51 -10.94 16.32
N ALA A 38 32.80 -10.52 15.27
CA ALA A 38 32.96 -11.08 13.93
C ALA A 38 33.96 -10.22 13.15
N SER A 39 35.16 -10.78 12.98
CA SER A 39 36.27 -10.21 12.21
C SER A 39 35.90 -10.04 10.73
N SER A 40 35.64 -8.82 10.28
CA SER A 40 35.63 -8.49 8.85
C SER A 40 37.03 -8.08 8.40
N VAL A 41 37.56 -8.83 7.43
CA VAL A 41 38.81 -8.51 6.74
C VAL A 41 38.53 -7.31 5.84
N GLY A 42 38.86 -6.12 6.33
CA GLY A 42 38.82 -4.87 5.56
C GLY A 42 39.89 -4.89 4.47
N THR A 43 39.46 -4.75 3.21
CA THR A 43 40.34 -4.31 2.14
C THR A 43 40.00 -2.85 1.90
N GLU A 44 40.86 -1.95 2.40
CA GLU A 44 40.77 -0.52 2.15
C GLU A 44 40.96 -0.23 0.66
N LEU A 45 40.00 0.49 0.06
CA LEU A 45 40.21 1.17 -1.22
C LEU A 45 40.12 2.68 -0.97
N THR A 46 41.28 3.30 -0.81
CA THR A 46 41.45 4.76 -0.76
C THR A 46 41.08 5.38 -2.11
N VAL A 47 40.11 6.31 -2.12
CA VAL A 47 39.89 7.23 -3.24
C VAL A 47 40.10 8.65 -2.74
N ALA A 48 41.07 9.33 -3.36
CA ALA A 48 41.47 10.69 -3.05
C ALA A 48 40.39 11.71 -3.46
N GLN A 49 40.07 12.63 -2.56
CA GLN A 49 39.33 13.84 -2.86
C GLN A 49 40.23 14.84 -3.58
N THR A 50 39.71 15.48 -4.63
CA THR A 50 40.25 16.71 -5.19
C THR A 50 39.16 17.79 -5.25
N SER A 51 39.51 18.97 -4.76
CA SER A 51 38.63 20.10 -4.47
C SER A 51 38.64 21.18 -5.58
N ALA A 52 37.49 21.84 -5.72
CA ALA A 52 37.28 23.27 -6.06
C ALA A 52 37.57 23.76 -7.51
N PRO A 53 37.01 24.92 -7.98
CA PRO A 53 36.40 25.99 -7.20
C PRO A 53 35.07 26.61 -7.67
N THR A 54 34.53 27.39 -6.74
CA THR A 54 33.47 28.40 -6.80
C THR A 54 33.72 29.54 -7.78
N THR A 55 32.64 30.08 -8.36
CA THR A 55 32.53 31.53 -8.66
C THR A 55 31.12 32.04 -8.38
N SER A 56 31.08 33.03 -7.50
CA SER A 56 29.96 33.90 -7.18
C SER A 56 29.88 35.08 -8.16
N ALA A 57 28.67 35.54 -8.49
CA ALA A 57 28.44 36.92 -8.93
C ALA A 57 27.06 37.41 -8.50
N SER A 58 27.07 38.46 -7.68
CA SER A 58 25.95 39.26 -7.21
C SER A 58 25.60 40.38 -8.20
N SER A 59 24.31 40.74 -8.28
CA SER A 59 23.78 42.12 -8.33
C SER A 59 22.25 41.99 -8.35
N GLY A 60 21.41 42.71 -7.60
CA GLY A 60 21.50 44.03 -7.00
C GLY A 60 20.34 44.86 -7.58
N GLY A 61 19.38 45.29 -6.76
CA GLY A 61 18.38 46.28 -7.19
C GLY A 61 17.03 46.23 -6.47
N ALA A 62 16.87 47.07 -5.45
CA ALA A 62 15.64 47.31 -4.70
C ALA A 62 14.64 48.19 -5.47
N THR A 63 13.34 48.10 -5.14
CA THR A 63 12.55 49.28 -4.70
C THR A 63 11.20 48.89 -4.09
N ALA A 64 10.90 49.54 -2.96
CA ALA A 64 9.63 49.52 -2.27
C ALA A 64 8.68 50.59 -2.84
N GLY A 65 7.38 50.36 -2.69
CA GLY A 65 6.32 51.34 -2.93
C GLY A 65 5.11 51.08 -2.02
N THR A 66 5.08 51.76 -0.88
CA THR A 66 3.93 51.93 0.02
C THR A 66 2.90 52.86 -0.63
N THR A 67 1.59 52.74 -0.36
CA THR A 67 0.73 53.78 0.27
C THR A 67 -0.64 53.20 0.66
N ALA A 68 -1.13 53.64 1.82
CA ALA A 68 -2.38 53.28 2.46
C ALA A 68 -3.55 54.24 2.15
N GLY A 69 -4.76 53.84 2.56
CA GLY A 69 -5.96 54.66 2.78
C GLY A 69 -7.23 53.85 2.51
N GLY A 70 -8.22 53.66 3.39
CA GLY A 70 -8.53 54.28 4.69
C GLY A 70 -10.01 54.74 4.71
N GLN A 71 -10.84 54.06 5.54
CA GLN A 71 -12.15 54.48 6.11
C GLN A 71 -13.36 54.54 5.15
N THR A 72 -14.62 54.26 5.49
CA THR A 72 -15.51 54.21 6.70
C THR A 72 -16.78 53.43 6.25
N GLY A 73 -17.67 52.81 7.04
CA GLY A 73 -18.10 52.90 8.44
C GLY A 73 -19.60 52.50 8.48
N GLY A 74 -20.10 51.95 9.58
CA GLY A 74 -21.53 51.66 9.74
C GLY A 74 -21.83 50.65 10.85
N ALA A 75 -21.78 51.12 12.09
CA ALA A 75 -22.15 50.39 13.30
C ALA A 75 -23.64 50.47 13.60
N THR A 76 -24.19 49.44 14.26
CA THR A 76 -25.13 49.60 15.37
C THR A 76 -24.90 48.51 16.42
N THR A 77 -24.77 48.96 17.65
CA THR A 77 -24.71 48.29 18.96
C THR A 77 -26.09 47.71 19.33
N ASP A 78 -26.33 46.86 20.33
CA ASP A 78 -26.05 46.84 21.78
C ASP A 78 -26.21 45.36 22.26
N GLY A 79 -25.66 44.84 23.36
CA GLY A 79 -24.98 45.42 24.51
C GLY A 79 -24.45 44.28 25.41
N VAL A 80 -23.52 44.64 26.29
CA VAL A 80 -22.73 43.75 27.17
C VAL A 80 -23.33 43.70 28.58
N ALA A 81 -23.31 42.52 29.22
CA ALA A 81 -23.07 42.34 30.67
C ALA A 81 -22.60 40.88 30.93
N THR A 82 -21.29 40.62 31.02
CA THR A 82 -20.44 40.48 32.23
C THR A 82 -20.54 39.15 33.01
N SER A 83 -19.36 38.49 33.10
CA SER A 83 -18.84 37.55 34.13
C SER A 83 -19.64 36.25 34.36
N ASP A 84 -19.04 35.08 34.52
CA ASP A 84 -17.79 34.75 35.20
C ASP A 84 -17.44 33.27 34.92
N GLY A 85 -16.16 32.90 35.03
CA GLY A 85 -15.78 31.58 35.53
C GLY A 85 -15.68 30.38 34.57
N THR A 86 -14.43 29.97 34.37
CA THR A 86 -13.91 28.60 34.11
C THR A 86 -14.14 27.97 32.73
N GLY A 87 -13.01 27.76 32.05
CA GLY A 87 -12.89 27.00 30.82
C GLY A 87 -13.17 25.52 31.02
N GLY A 88 -13.97 25.01 30.11
CA GLY A 88 -14.17 23.61 29.81
C GLY A 88 -14.69 23.56 28.38
N ILE A 89 -13.98 22.84 27.52
CA ILE A 89 -14.48 22.44 26.21
C ILE A 89 -15.81 21.70 26.46
N LYS A 90 -16.91 22.26 25.99
CA LYS A 90 -18.23 21.62 26.05
C LYS A 90 -18.27 20.56 24.95
N PHE A 91 -17.88 19.33 25.27
CA PHE A 91 -18.41 18.18 24.55
C PHE A 91 -19.87 18.05 25.00
N ASP A 92 -20.77 18.51 24.14
CA ASP A 92 -22.20 18.26 24.26
C ASP A 92 -22.45 16.83 23.74
N VAL A 93 -22.06 15.84 24.54
CA VAL A 93 -22.63 14.49 24.39
C VAL A 93 -23.96 14.57 25.11
N GLY A 94 -24.98 15.00 24.37
CA GLY A 94 -26.34 14.92 24.85
C GLY A 94 -26.63 13.49 25.27
N ASP A 95 -27.29 13.34 26.42
CA ASP A 95 -27.95 12.12 26.86
C ASP A 95 -29.10 11.80 25.87
N ASP A 96 -28.77 11.50 24.62
CA ASP A 96 -29.71 10.83 23.73
C ASP A 96 -29.63 9.36 24.09
N ALA A 97 -30.63 8.95 24.86
CA ALA A 97 -31.08 7.58 24.95
C ALA A 97 -31.55 7.11 23.56
N ASP A 98 -30.61 6.90 22.65
CA ASP A 98 -30.83 6.19 21.40
C ASP A 98 -30.72 4.68 21.64
N LEU A 99 -31.65 4.16 22.42
CA LEU A 99 -31.95 2.73 22.48
C LEU A 99 -33.08 2.40 21.49
N GLY A 100 -33.04 3.02 20.31
CA GLY A 100 -34.10 2.94 19.32
C GLY A 100 -33.63 2.77 17.87
N ASP A 101 -32.39 3.11 17.54
CA ASP A 101 -31.84 2.80 16.22
C ASP A 101 -31.49 1.31 16.15
N THR A 102 -32.46 0.48 15.76
CA THR A 102 -32.11 -0.70 14.97
C THR A 102 -31.55 -0.15 13.69
N GLY A 103 -30.24 0.14 13.69
CA GLY A 103 -29.53 0.78 12.59
C GLY A 103 -30.06 0.32 11.25
N ARG A 104 -30.18 1.24 10.29
CA ARG A 104 -30.54 0.92 8.91
C ARG A 104 -29.82 -0.37 8.50
N PRO A 105 -30.48 -1.30 7.79
CA PRO A 105 -29.80 -2.51 7.32
C PRO A 105 -28.51 -2.10 6.62
N VAL A 106 -27.38 -2.45 7.24
CA VAL A 106 -26.05 -2.21 6.68
C VAL A 106 -25.83 -3.31 5.66
N ASP A 107 -25.47 -2.90 4.44
CA ASP A 107 -25.14 -3.85 3.40
C ASP A 107 -23.71 -4.34 3.64
N MET A 108 -23.57 -5.50 4.28
CA MET A 108 -22.27 -6.05 4.64
C MET A 108 -21.39 -6.36 3.42
N CYS A 109 -21.98 -6.40 2.22
CA CYS A 109 -21.26 -6.66 0.98
C CYS A 109 -20.58 -5.40 0.43
N LYS A 110 -20.88 -4.20 0.97
CA LYS A 110 -20.28 -2.93 0.54
C LYS A 110 -19.59 -2.21 1.70
N VAL A 111 -18.59 -1.40 1.36
CA VAL A 111 -17.91 -0.55 2.35
C VAL A 111 -18.86 0.57 2.77
N HIS A 112 -19.13 0.64 4.06
CA HIS A 112 -19.86 1.74 4.69
C HIS A 112 -18.87 2.44 5.64
N ASP A 113 -18.48 3.68 5.30
CA ASP A 113 -17.68 4.65 6.10
C ASP A 113 -16.21 4.33 6.47
N ASP A 114 -15.50 5.40 6.90
CA ASP A 114 -14.07 5.41 7.25
C ASP A 114 -13.89 4.59 8.54
N MET A 115 -13.45 3.33 8.39
CA MET A 115 -13.35 2.32 9.45
C MET A 115 -12.33 2.63 10.58
N ASP A 116 -12.48 3.74 11.29
CA ASP A 116 -11.65 4.12 12.46
C ASP A 116 -12.03 3.35 13.75
N ALA A 117 -12.90 2.32 13.65
CA ALA A 117 -13.52 1.66 14.79
C ALA A 117 -12.72 0.48 15.37
N VAL A 118 -11.39 0.50 15.32
CA VAL A 118 -10.60 -0.39 16.18
C VAL A 118 -10.50 0.27 17.54
N GLY A 119 -11.37 -0.13 18.47
CA GLY A 119 -11.33 0.31 19.87
C GLY A 119 -9.98 0.00 20.53
N ASP A 120 -9.75 0.55 21.71
CA ASP A 120 -8.51 0.35 22.45
C ASP A 120 -8.19 -1.15 22.62
N CYS A 121 -6.99 -1.57 22.21
CA CYS A 121 -6.52 -2.94 22.38
C CYS A 121 -6.26 -3.21 23.87
N GLU A 122 -7.24 -3.79 24.57
CA GLU A 122 -7.14 -4.18 25.98
C GLU A 122 -6.62 -5.61 26.22
N GLU A 123 -6.49 -6.41 25.15
CA GLU A 123 -6.14 -7.83 25.24
C GLU A 123 -4.69 -8.09 24.81
N GLU A 124 -3.95 -8.83 25.63
CA GLU A 124 -2.58 -9.27 25.34
C GLU A 124 -2.56 -10.76 25.00
N ALA A 125 -2.03 -11.12 23.85
CA ALA A 125 -1.93 -12.51 23.42
C ALA A 125 -0.95 -13.28 24.33
N PRO A 126 -1.32 -14.47 24.85
CA PRO A 126 -0.40 -15.29 25.63
C PRO A 126 0.87 -15.65 24.84
N PRO A 127 2.03 -15.83 25.50
CA PRO A 127 3.17 -16.45 24.85
C PRO A 127 2.77 -17.85 24.32
N ASP A 128 3.20 -18.17 23.09
CA ASP A 128 2.86 -19.39 22.34
C ASP A 128 1.38 -19.53 21.91
N SER A 129 0.64 -18.43 21.72
CA SER A 129 -0.77 -18.47 21.29
C SER A 129 -1.02 -18.85 19.82
N PHE A 130 0.01 -19.27 19.06
CA PHE A 130 -0.10 -19.46 17.62
C PHE A 130 0.61 -20.73 17.13
N GLU A 131 -0.18 -21.74 16.77
CA GLU A 131 0.26 -22.97 16.08
C GLU A 131 -0.47 -23.04 14.71
N PRO A 132 0.12 -22.52 13.62
CA PRO A 132 -0.55 -22.50 12.32
C PRO A 132 -0.62 -23.88 11.69
N GLU A 133 -1.76 -24.19 11.08
CA GLU A 133 -1.91 -25.31 10.15
C GLU A 133 -2.00 -24.76 8.72
N VAL A 134 -1.46 -25.50 7.75
CA VAL A 134 -1.56 -25.14 6.34
C VAL A 134 -2.98 -25.41 5.86
N GLU A 135 -3.68 -24.37 5.42
CA GLU A 135 -5.00 -24.49 4.81
C GLU A 135 -4.90 -25.01 3.38
N TRP A 136 -4.05 -24.36 2.57
CA TRP A 136 -3.71 -24.81 1.22
C TRP A 136 -2.29 -24.36 0.83
N SER A 137 -1.78 -24.92 -0.27
CA SER A 137 -0.52 -24.52 -0.87
C SER A 137 -0.61 -24.56 -2.38
N PHE A 138 -0.06 -23.55 -3.04
CA PHE A 138 -0.01 -23.47 -4.49
C PHE A 138 1.44 -23.54 -5.00
N THR A 139 1.68 -24.23 -6.11
CA THR A 139 2.95 -24.23 -6.83
C THR A 139 2.70 -24.59 -8.29
N ASP A 140 3.03 -23.68 -9.20
CA ASP A 140 2.98 -23.96 -10.63
C ASP A 140 4.18 -24.84 -11.05
N PRO A 141 3.99 -25.86 -11.90
CA PRO A 141 5.07 -26.77 -12.32
C PRO A 141 6.11 -26.13 -13.26
N ILE A 142 5.78 -25.00 -13.90
CA ILE A 142 6.62 -24.27 -14.84
C ILE A 142 7.22 -23.05 -14.13
N GLU A 143 6.41 -22.29 -13.41
CA GLU A 143 6.79 -21.04 -12.71
C GLU A 143 6.65 -21.19 -11.18
N PRO A 144 7.55 -21.92 -10.50
CA PRO A 144 7.34 -22.31 -9.11
C PRO A 144 7.72 -21.24 -8.08
N TYR A 145 8.27 -20.08 -8.48
CA TYR A 145 8.81 -19.08 -7.54
C TYR A 145 8.08 -17.75 -7.63
N SER A 146 7.82 -17.14 -6.48
CA SER A 146 7.36 -15.76 -6.36
C SER A 146 8.20 -15.04 -5.30
N TYR A 147 8.73 -13.86 -5.64
CA TYR A 147 9.54 -13.01 -4.75
C TYR A 147 8.88 -11.68 -4.40
N VAL A 148 7.65 -11.47 -4.88
CA VAL A 148 6.85 -10.28 -4.62
C VAL A 148 5.90 -10.54 -3.47
N THR A 149 5.43 -9.46 -2.83
CA THR A 149 4.39 -9.56 -1.82
C THR A 149 3.07 -9.97 -2.50
N PRO A 150 2.39 -11.03 -2.04
CA PRO A 150 1.05 -11.34 -2.54
C PRO A 150 0.06 -10.25 -2.14
N LEU A 151 -0.92 -10.01 -3.01
CA LEU A 151 -2.02 -9.09 -2.79
C LEU A 151 -3.31 -9.89 -2.57
N VAL A 152 -4.28 -9.28 -1.89
CA VAL A 152 -5.58 -9.88 -1.62
C VAL A 152 -6.66 -8.89 -2.01
N ALA A 153 -7.60 -9.32 -2.86
CA ALA A 153 -8.74 -8.53 -3.34
C ALA A 153 -9.82 -9.47 -3.88
N ASN A 154 -11.06 -9.01 -4.02
CA ASN A 154 -12.12 -9.80 -4.66
C ASN A 154 -12.08 -9.52 -6.16
N LEU A 155 -11.86 -10.55 -6.99
CA LEU A 155 -11.80 -10.46 -8.45
C LEU A 155 -12.78 -11.42 -9.16
N THR A 156 -13.41 -12.32 -8.40
CA THR A 156 -14.43 -13.26 -8.88
C THR A 156 -15.77 -13.08 -8.15
N ASP A 157 -16.86 -13.29 -8.89
CA ASP A 157 -18.23 -13.37 -8.38
C ASP A 157 -18.49 -14.84 -8.01
N ASP A 158 -18.25 -15.19 -6.74
CA ASP A 158 -18.26 -16.57 -6.26
C ASP A 158 -19.66 -17.04 -5.84
N ASP A 159 -20.57 -16.09 -5.58
CA ASP A 159 -21.96 -16.37 -5.23
C ASP A 159 -22.94 -16.27 -6.42
N ASP A 160 -22.40 -15.98 -7.62
CA ASP A 160 -23.10 -15.85 -8.91
C ASP A 160 -24.20 -14.76 -8.88
N ASN A 161 -24.02 -13.69 -8.10
CA ASN A 161 -25.02 -12.62 -7.97
C ASN A 161 -24.89 -11.52 -9.06
N GLY A 162 -23.81 -11.53 -9.83
CA GLY A 162 -23.51 -10.59 -10.91
C GLY A 162 -22.70 -9.36 -10.49
N GLU A 163 -22.25 -9.29 -9.25
CA GLU A 163 -21.39 -8.24 -8.69
C GLU A 163 -20.14 -8.89 -8.09
N ILE A 164 -19.02 -8.15 -8.06
CA ILE A 164 -17.81 -8.55 -7.31
C ILE A 164 -17.71 -7.60 -6.12
N ASP A 165 -17.89 -8.11 -4.90
CA ASP A 165 -17.97 -7.31 -3.68
C ASP A 165 -17.57 -8.06 -2.41
N LEU A 166 -17.68 -7.46 -1.23
CA LEU A 166 -17.16 -8.01 0.02
C LEU A 166 -17.82 -9.33 0.47
N CYS A 167 -18.90 -9.77 -0.17
CA CYS A 167 -19.54 -11.05 0.09
C CYS A 167 -18.91 -12.21 -0.71
N ASP A 168 -18.12 -11.90 -1.74
CA ASP A 168 -17.30 -12.87 -2.45
C ASP A 168 -16.09 -13.34 -1.62
N THR A 169 -15.52 -14.46 -2.04
CA THR A 169 -14.28 -14.96 -1.44
C THR A 169 -13.13 -14.09 -1.95
N PRO A 170 -12.29 -13.53 -1.06
CA PRO A 170 -11.13 -12.79 -1.50
C PRO A 170 -10.13 -13.70 -2.22
N ASP A 171 -9.63 -13.23 -3.36
CA ASP A 171 -8.60 -13.87 -4.14
C ASP A 171 -7.21 -13.51 -3.63
N VAL A 172 -6.24 -14.35 -4.00
CA VAL A 172 -4.82 -14.14 -3.78
C VAL A 172 -4.14 -13.92 -5.11
N ILE A 173 -3.50 -12.76 -5.26
CA ILE A 173 -2.81 -12.35 -6.47
C ILE A 173 -1.32 -12.33 -6.20
N ALA A 174 -0.54 -13.01 -7.02
CA ALA A 174 0.92 -12.95 -6.93
C ALA A 174 1.57 -13.14 -8.30
N VAL A 175 2.81 -12.66 -8.45
CA VAL A 175 3.60 -12.88 -9.66
C VAL A 175 4.50 -14.08 -9.46
N PHE A 176 4.37 -15.07 -10.34
CA PHE A 176 5.22 -16.26 -10.34
C PHE A 176 6.12 -16.27 -11.57
N GLY A 177 7.32 -16.84 -11.45
CA GLY A 177 8.26 -17.00 -12.54
C GLY A 177 9.21 -18.17 -12.32
N VAL A 178 9.96 -18.54 -13.38
CA VAL A 178 10.94 -19.63 -13.32
C VAL A 178 12.14 -19.28 -12.43
N ASN A 179 12.56 -18.02 -12.44
CA ASN A 179 13.62 -17.47 -11.59
C ASN A 179 13.54 -15.93 -11.59
N PRO A 180 12.57 -15.36 -10.85
CA PRO A 180 12.33 -13.91 -10.84
C PRO A 180 13.34 -13.17 -9.96
N SER A 181 14.66 -13.34 -10.18
CA SER A 181 15.69 -12.77 -9.29
C SER A 181 16.15 -11.35 -9.65
N TYR A 182 15.82 -10.86 -10.84
CA TYR A 182 16.33 -9.59 -11.39
C TYR A 182 15.29 -8.92 -12.29
N PRO A 183 15.28 -7.57 -12.41
CA PRO A 183 14.41 -6.85 -13.33
C PRO A 183 14.50 -7.37 -14.76
N GLY A 184 13.35 -7.57 -15.39
CA GLY A 184 13.21 -8.19 -16.70
C GLY A 184 13.22 -9.72 -16.69
N ALA A 185 13.33 -10.37 -15.54
CA ALA A 185 13.04 -11.79 -15.43
C ALA A 185 11.53 -12.01 -15.68
N PRO A 186 11.13 -12.86 -16.64
CA PRO A 186 9.73 -13.05 -16.96
C PRO A 186 9.01 -13.83 -15.85
N GLY A 187 7.74 -13.48 -15.66
CA GLY A 187 6.74 -14.22 -14.90
C GLY A 187 5.34 -13.90 -15.41
N HIS A 188 4.32 -14.42 -14.73
CA HIS A 188 2.92 -14.08 -14.99
C HIS A 188 2.22 -13.74 -13.68
N VAL A 189 1.14 -12.95 -13.76
CA VAL A 189 0.25 -12.76 -12.61
C VAL A 189 -0.62 -14.00 -12.50
N TYR A 190 -0.73 -14.54 -11.30
CA TYR A 190 -1.61 -15.65 -10.96
C TYR A 190 -2.66 -15.14 -9.98
N VAL A 191 -3.92 -15.51 -10.24
CA VAL A 191 -5.06 -15.23 -9.36
C VAL A 191 -5.59 -16.56 -8.84
N LEU A 192 -5.56 -16.71 -7.52
CA LEU A 192 -5.89 -17.94 -6.81
C LEU A 192 -7.09 -17.70 -5.90
N ASP A 193 -8.00 -18.66 -5.87
CA ASP A 193 -9.13 -18.71 -4.93
C ASP A 193 -8.59 -18.67 -3.50
N GLY A 194 -8.99 -17.67 -2.70
CA GLY A 194 -8.43 -17.53 -1.35
C GLY A 194 -8.90 -18.60 -0.37
N ALA A 195 -10.03 -19.26 -0.61
CA ALA A 195 -10.54 -20.33 0.24
C ALA A 195 -9.83 -21.67 -0.02
N THR A 196 -9.40 -21.94 -1.24
CA THR A 196 -8.94 -23.26 -1.69
C THR A 196 -7.52 -23.26 -2.23
N GLY A 197 -6.98 -22.11 -2.62
CA GLY A 197 -5.69 -21.98 -3.31
C GLY A 197 -5.72 -22.47 -4.76
N SER A 198 -6.89 -22.71 -5.32
CA SER A 198 -7.06 -23.16 -6.70
C SER A 198 -6.78 -22.02 -7.67
N LEU A 199 -6.18 -22.32 -8.82
CA LEU A 199 -5.94 -21.31 -9.85
C LEU A 199 -7.27 -20.94 -10.54
N HIS A 200 -7.65 -19.66 -10.49
CA HIS A 200 -8.67 -19.12 -11.38
C HIS A 200 -8.08 -18.93 -12.78
N TYR A 201 -7.03 -18.11 -12.88
CA TYR A 201 -6.32 -17.85 -14.12
C TYR A 201 -4.90 -17.34 -13.90
N SER A 202 -4.12 -17.34 -14.97
CA SER A 202 -2.90 -16.56 -15.07
C SER A 202 -2.93 -15.68 -16.33
N THR A 203 -2.21 -14.56 -16.31
CA THR A 203 -2.18 -13.63 -17.45
C THR A 203 -1.53 -14.27 -18.67
N ALA A 204 -2.02 -13.93 -19.86
CA ALA A 204 -1.43 -14.40 -21.12
C ALA A 204 -0.13 -13.65 -21.48
N ASP A 205 -0.04 -12.37 -21.10
CA ASP A 205 1.15 -11.55 -21.29
C ASP A 205 2.12 -11.75 -20.10
N ALA A 206 3.41 -11.83 -20.42
CA ALA A 206 4.46 -11.91 -19.42
C ALA A 206 4.67 -10.55 -18.74
N VAL A 207 4.88 -10.60 -17.43
CA VAL A 207 5.19 -9.45 -16.56
C VAL A 207 6.60 -9.61 -15.97
N ASP A 208 7.11 -8.54 -15.37
CA ASP A 208 8.37 -8.58 -14.63
C ASP A 208 8.15 -9.31 -13.30
N GLY A 209 8.80 -10.46 -13.14
CA GLY A 209 8.68 -11.32 -11.97
C GLY A 209 9.12 -10.69 -10.65
N THR A 210 9.84 -9.56 -10.70
CA THR A 210 10.33 -8.83 -9.51
C THR A 210 9.45 -7.65 -9.12
N PHE A 211 8.46 -7.32 -9.93
CA PHE A 211 7.63 -6.14 -9.76
C PHE A 211 6.35 -6.49 -9.01
N THR A 212 6.18 -5.93 -7.81
CA THR A 212 4.96 -6.13 -7.02
C THR A 212 3.83 -5.32 -7.66
N PRO A 213 2.73 -5.96 -8.12
CA PRO A 213 1.62 -5.24 -8.74
C PRO A 213 0.93 -4.29 -7.77
N ALA A 214 0.06 -3.44 -8.30
CA ALA A 214 -1.00 -2.78 -7.53
C ALA A 214 -2.36 -3.26 -8.03
N ILE A 215 -3.37 -3.20 -7.16
CA ILE A 215 -4.75 -3.58 -7.48
C ILE A 215 -5.67 -2.45 -7.04
N GLY A 216 -6.63 -2.11 -7.90
CA GLY A 216 -7.68 -1.13 -7.65
C GLY A 216 -8.40 -0.77 -8.93
N ASP A 217 -9.59 -0.21 -8.79
CA ASP A 217 -10.39 0.31 -9.91
C ASP A 217 -9.71 1.59 -10.45
N ILE A 218 -9.14 1.49 -11.65
CA ILE A 218 -8.39 2.58 -12.29
C ILE A 218 -9.22 3.32 -13.35
N ASP A 219 -10.40 2.84 -13.73
CA ASP A 219 -11.26 3.52 -14.71
C ASP A 219 -12.72 3.72 -14.26
N ASN A 220 -12.96 3.49 -12.97
CA ASN A 220 -14.19 3.75 -12.23
C ASN A 220 -15.39 2.97 -12.79
N ASP A 221 -15.15 1.73 -13.23
CA ASP A 221 -16.20 0.84 -13.73
C ASP A 221 -16.80 -0.08 -12.65
N GLY A 222 -16.22 -0.04 -11.44
CA GLY A 222 -16.63 -0.82 -10.28
C GLY A 222 -15.89 -2.16 -10.13
N MET A 223 -15.01 -2.51 -11.08
CA MET A 223 -14.15 -3.69 -11.02
C MET A 223 -12.70 -3.27 -10.82
N SER A 224 -11.90 -4.12 -10.15
CA SER A 224 -10.50 -3.80 -9.91
C SER A 224 -9.60 -4.28 -11.04
N GLU A 225 -8.69 -3.42 -11.50
CA GLU A 225 -7.58 -3.78 -12.38
C GLU A 225 -6.34 -4.23 -11.60
N ILE A 226 -5.45 -4.92 -12.31
CA ILE A 226 -4.10 -5.26 -11.84
C ILE A 226 -3.08 -4.49 -12.68
N VAL A 227 -2.29 -3.63 -12.04
CA VAL A 227 -1.26 -2.80 -12.69
C VAL A 227 0.14 -3.28 -12.29
N THR A 228 1.00 -3.51 -13.28
CA THR A 228 2.39 -3.95 -13.06
C THR A 228 3.30 -3.47 -14.22
N ALA A 229 4.50 -4.04 -14.33
CA ALA A 229 5.43 -3.79 -15.41
C ALA A 229 5.72 -5.06 -16.23
N THR A 230 6.00 -4.89 -17.52
CA THR A 230 6.48 -5.98 -18.39
C THR A 230 7.99 -6.21 -18.19
N PRO A 231 8.55 -7.35 -18.66
CA PRO A 231 9.99 -7.58 -18.60
C PRO A 231 10.83 -6.51 -19.31
N SER A 232 10.28 -5.87 -20.35
CA SER A 232 10.92 -4.75 -21.04
C SER A 232 10.77 -3.41 -20.33
N GLY A 233 9.98 -3.35 -19.26
CA GLY A 233 9.73 -2.15 -18.48
C GLY A 233 8.59 -1.29 -19.05
N SER A 234 7.72 -1.81 -19.90
CA SER A 234 6.45 -1.11 -20.15
C SER A 234 5.57 -1.19 -18.89
N MET A 235 4.78 -0.18 -18.60
CA MET A 235 3.64 -0.36 -17.68
C MET A 235 2.56 -1.16 -18.39
N ILE A 236 1.86 -2.02 -17.66
CA ILE A 236 0.81 -2.89 -18.19
C ILE A 236 -0.32 -3.00 -17.15
N ALA A 237 -1.55 -2.96 -17.62
CA ALA A 237 -2.74 -3.19 -16.81
C ALA A 237 -3.58 -4.33 -17.37
N PHE A 238 -4.21 -5.07 -16.47
CA PHE A 238 -5.16 -6.14 -16.77
C PHE A 238 -6.49 -5.86 -16.09
N GLU A 239 -7.59 -6.22 -16.74
CA GLU A 239 -8.91 -6.29 -16.13
C GLU A 239 -8.96 -7.37 -15.04
N HIS A 240 -10.02 -7.37 -14.23
CA HIS A 240 -10.25 -8.34 -13.16
C HIS A 240 -10.27 -9.81 -13.63
N ASP A 241 -10.48 -10.07 -14.93
CA ASP A 241 -10.50 -11.40 -15.55
C ASP A 241 -9.15 -11.81 -16.17
N GLY A 242 -8.13 -10.96 -16.04
CA GLY A 242 -6.78 -11.17 -16.59
C GLY A 242 -6.62 -10.79 -18.05
N THR A 243 -7.65 -10.25 -18.70
CA THR A 243 -7.51 -9.70 -20.05
C THR A 243 -6.70 -8.41 -20.00
N LYS A 244 -5.83 -8.19 -20.99
CA LYS A 244 -5.00 -6.99 -21.02
C LYS A 244 -5.84 -5.77 -21.38
N LYS A 245 -5.86 -4.78 -20.47
CA LYS A 245 -6.52 -3.48 -20.63
C LYS A 245 -5.66 -2.55 -21.49
N TRP A 246 -4.40 -2.34 -21.09
CA TRP A 246 -3.45 -1.53 -21.85
C TRP A 246 -1.98 -1.90 -21.56
N GLU A 247 -1.08 -1.46 -22.44
CA GLU A 247 0.37 -1.50 -22.24
C GLU A 247 0.99 -0.20 -22.77
N LYS A 248 1.81 0.47 -21.95
CA LYS A 248 2.43 1.76 -22.28
C LYS A 248 3.93 1.73 -22.02
N PRO A 249 4.75 2.25 -22.96
CA PRO A 249 6.19 2.26 -22.78
C PRO A 249 6.60 3.18 -21.63
N ALA A 250 7.43 2.69 -20.71
CA ALA A 250 8.07 3.50 -19.68
C ALA A 250 9.59 3.45 -19.83
N THR A 251 10.27 4.52 -19.41
CA THR A 251 11.73 4.61 -19.42
C THR A 251 12.25 4.71 -18.00
N TRP A 252 12.79 3.61 -17.50
CA TRP A 252 13.35 3.52 -16.16
C TRP A 252 14.79 4.05 -16.15
N GLN A 253 15.08 4.98 -15.25
CA GLN A 253 16.44 5.45 -15.07
C GLN A 253 17.24 4.42 -14.26
N ILE A 254 18.56 4.41 -14.47
CA ILE A 254 19.47 3.67 -13.60
C ILE A 254 19.72 4.50 -12.34
N GLY A 255 19.47 3.89 -11.17
CA GLY A 255 19.76 4.50 -9.88
C GLY A 255 21.25 4.81 -9.74
N GLN A 256 21.58 6.10 -9.57
CA GLN A 256 22.98 6.59 -9.57
C GLN A 256 23.83 6.00 -8.43
N LEU A 257 23.21 5.63 -7.30
CA LEU A 257 23.92 5.13 -6.12
C LEU A 257 24.41 3.69 -6.27
N TYR A 258 23.74 2.86 -7.06
CA TYR A 258 24.04 1.43 -7.19
C TYR A 258 24.22 0.96 -8.64
N ASN A 259 24.01 1.83 -9.61
CA ASN A 259 24.01 1.50 -11.04
C ASN A 259 23.05 0.33 -11.37
N GLN A 260 21.87 0.35 -10.74
CA GLN A 260 20.83 -0.68 -10.90
C GLN A 260 19.58 -0.11 -11.58
N ASP A 261 18.88 -0.98 -12.30
CA ASP A 261 17.54 -0.70 -12.83
C ASP A 261 16.59 -0.41 -11.66
N LEU A 262 15.89 0.72 -11.68
CA LEU A 262 15.01 1.14 -10.59
C LEU A 262 13.75 0.27 -10.46
N ARG A 263 13.49 -0.65 -11.39
CA ARG A 263 12.45 -1.68 -11.24
C ARG A 263 12.79 -2.73 -10.19
N TYR A 264 14.04 -2.81 -9.72
CA TYR A 264 14.47 -3.81 -8.73
C TYR A 264 13.60 -3.74 -7.49
N SER A 265 12.83 -4.79 -7.23
CA SER A 265 11.91 -4.87 -6.08
C SER A 265 10.97 -3.66 -5.99
N CYS A 266 10.57 -3.11 -7.13
CA CYS A 266 9.60 -2.03 -7.19
C CYS A 266 8.20 -2.58 -6.87
N ALA A 267 7.40 -1.77 -6.21
CA ALA A 267 5.97 -1.96 -6.10
C ALA A 267 5.27 -0.80 -6.80
N ALA A 268 4.16 -1.06 -7.47
CA ALA A 268 3.25 0.00 -7.86
C ALA A 268 2.37 0.38 -6.66
N SER A 269 1.89 1.62 -6.62
CA SER A 269 0.83 2.05 -5.73
C SER A 269 -0.13 2.97 -6.48
N LEU A 270 -1.41 2.92 -6.13
CA LEU A 270 -2.47 3.72 -6.73
C LEU A 270 -2.90 4.82 -5.76
N ALA A 271 -3.01 6.05 -6.25
CA ALA A 271 -3.57 7.16 -5.50
C ALA A 271 -4.00 8.27 -6.46
N ASP A 272 -5.14 8.89 -6.19
CA ASP A 272 -5.54 10.16 -6.81
C ASP A 272 -4.65 11.28 -6.24
N LEU A 273 -3.63 11.70 -6.99
CA LEU A 273 -2.62 12.68 -6.57
C LEU A 273 -2.98 14.10 -7.01
N ASP A 274 -3.77 14.26 -8.06
CA ASP A 274 -4.14 15.56 -8.60
C ASP A 274 -5.60 15.97 -8.40
N ALA A 275 -6.38 15.11 -7.75
CA ALA A 275 -7.77 15.28 -7.33
C ALA A 275 -8.76 15.42 -8.49
N ASP A 276 -8.53 14.73 -9.60
CA ASP A 276 -9.43 14.73 -10.75
C ASP A 276 -10.47 13.59 -10.74
N GLY A 277 -10.31 12.62 -9.83
CA GLY A 277 -11.23 11.53 -9.57
C GLY A 277 -10.82 10.18 -10.15
N ASP A 278 -9.74 10.13 -10.96
CA ASP A 278 -9.09 8.90 -11.37
C ASP A 278 -7.79 8.70 -10.56
N VAL A 279 -7.24 7.49 -10.51
CA VAL A 279 -6.02 7.22 -9.73
C VAL A 279 -4.76 7.31 -10.59
N GLU A 280 -3.72 7.98 -10.08
CA GLU A 280 -2.39 7.86 -10.64
C GLU A 280 -1.71 6.57 -10.19
N ILE A 281 -0.82 6.07 -11.04
CA ILE A 281 0.05 4.92 -10.77
C ILE A 281 1.45 5.44 -10.42
N ILE A 282 1.89 5.17 -9.21
CA ILE A 282 3.23 5.52 -8.73
C ILE A 282 4.10 4.27 -8.78
N ALA A 283 5.26 4.36 -9.43
CA ALA A 283 6.24 3.28 -9.44
C ALA A 283 7.67 3.84 -9.46
N ALA A 284 8.46 3.45 -8.48
CA ALA A 284 9.81 3.95 -8.25
C ALA A 284 9.88 5.49 -8.28
N ASN A 285 10.44 6.06 -9.35
CA ASN A 285 10.62 7.50 -9.55
C ASN A 285 9.67 8.09 -10.60
N HIS A 286 8.62 7.37 -10.96
CA HIS A 286 7.63 7.76 -11.96
C HIS A 286 6.23 7.84 -11.35
N VAL A 287 5.44 8.75 -11.90
CA VAL A 287 3.99 8.84 -11.73
C VAL A 287 3.41 8.76 -13.13
N PHE A 288 2.45 7.86 -13.33
CA PHE A 288 1.71 7.66 -14.56
C PHE A 288 0.24 8.00 -14.31
N ASP A 289 -0.42 8.49 -15.35
CA ASP A 289 -1.88 8.65 -15.37
C ASP A 289 -2.56 7.27 -15.35
N HIS A 290 -3.86 7.19 -15.02
CA HIS A 290 -4.64 5.95 -14.94
C HIS A 290 -4.66 5.16 -16.27
N ASN A 291 -4.45 5.86 -17.39
CA ASN A 291 -4.33 5.30 -18.75
C ASN A 291 -2.90 4.85 -19.15
N GLY A 292 -1.92 5.01 -18.25
CA GLY A 292 -0.51 4.62 -18.41
C GLY A 292 0.41 5.61 -19.13
#